data_AF-A0A7S0NSJ3-F1
#
_entry.id   AF-A0A7S0NSJ3-F1
#
_cell.length_a   1.000
_cell.length_b   1.000
_cell.length_c   1.000
_cell.angle_alpha   90.00
_cell.angle_beta   90.00
_cell.angle_gamma   90.00
#
_symmetry.space_group_name_H-M   'P 1'
#
loop_
_entity.id
_entity.type
_entity.pdbx_description
1 polymer ?
#
loop_
_entity_poly.entity_id
_entity_poly.type
_entity_poly.pdbx_seq_one_letter_code
_entity_poly.pdbx_strand_id
1 'polypeptide(L)'
;GFGDVSVYHKAKQALQRPTPNLERLARQGTTFTDFHSLSPECTPSRASFLSGRSPGDPRVRMHLVTSSSAEANLQKCGMAPYLDPALPTVTSVMRRGGYAVAHFGKWHVGDGPDAPPPEAYGIE
;
A
#
# COMPACT_ATOMS: atom_id res chain seq x y z
N GLY A 1 -11.44 6.73 -6.00
CA GLY A 1 -10.89 8.09 -6.09
C GLY A 1 -11.50 8.99 -5.04
N PHE A 2 -11.01 10.24 -4.93
CA PHE A 2 -11.40 11.19 -3.87
C PHE A 2 -12.91 11.40 -3.76
N GLY A 3 -13.63 11.46 -4.89
CA GLY A 3 -15.08 11.67 -4.93
C GLY A 3 -15.94 10.41 -4.76
N ASP A 4 -15.36 9.23 -4.52
CA ASP A 4 -16.14 7.98 -4.50
C ASP A 4 -16.92 7.76 -3.20
N VAL A 5 -16.55 8.46 -2.13
CA VAL A 5 -17.18 8.32 -0.81
C VAL A 5 -18.10 9.51 -0.52
N SER A 6 -19.23 9.25 0.12
CA SER A 6 -20.25 10.26 0.44
C SER A 6 -19.66 11.46 1.19
N VAL A 7 -18.64 11.23 2.02
CA VAL A 7 -17.99 12.25 2.85
C VAL A 7 -17.31 13.34 2.01
N TYR A 8 -16.78 13.00 0.84
CA TYR A 8 -16.05 13.93 -0.04
C TYR A 8 -16.82 14.27 -1.31
N HIS A 9 -18.00 13.68 -1.52
CA HIS A 9 -18.83 13.94 -2.68
C HIS A 9 -19.52 15.31 -2.57
N LYS A 10 -19.09 16.25 -3.40
CA LYS A 10 -19.60 17.64 -3.41
C LYS A 10 -20.72 17.88 -4.46
N ALA A 11 -21.15 16.86 -5.20
CA ALA A 11 -22.11 17.07 -6.28
C ALA A 11 -23.53 17.27 -5.74
N LYS A 12 -24.33 18.05 -6.46
CA LYS A 12 -25.75 18.30 -6.14
C LYS A 12 -26.62 17.04 -6.20
N GLN A 13 -26.15 15.99 -6.89
CA GLN A 13 -26.84 14.72 -7.04
C GLN A 13 -26.36 13.72 -5.99
N ALA A 14 -27.28 12.92 -5.46
CA ALA A 14 -26.94 11.81 -4.58
C ALA A 14 -26.00 10.82 -5.28
N LEU A 15 -25.04 10.26 -4.54
CA LEU A 15 -24.21 9.18 -5.03
C LEU A 15 -25.08 7.97 -5.39
N GLN A 16 -24.75 7.31 -6.51
CA GLN A 16 -25.37 6.04 -6.89
C GLN A 16 -25.12 4.96 -5.83
N ARG A 17 -23.98 5.05 -5.10
CA ARG A 17 -23.58 4.11 -4.06
C ARG A 17 -23.26 4.87 -2.77
N PRO A 18 -24.25 5.05 -1.86
CA PRO A 18 -23.99 5.71 -0.59
C PRO A 18 -23.07 4.86 0.30
N THR A 19 -22.30 5.54 1.15
CA THR A 19 -21.29 4.92 2.03
C THR A 19 -21.56 5.17 3.53
N PRO A 20 -22.72 4.72 4.06
CA PRO A 20 -23.19 5.13 5.40
C PRO A 20 -22.24 4.77 6.55
N ASN A 21 -21.53 3.63 6.44
CA ASN A 21 -20.54 3.23 7.44
C ASN A 21 -19.31 4.16 7.44
N LEU A 22 -18.87 4.64 6.27
CA LEU A 22 -17.76 5.58 6.17
C LEU A 22 -18.17 6.97 6.64
N GLU A 23 -19.41 7.39 6.41
CA GLU A 23 -19.94 8.63 6.98
C GLU A 23 -19.99 8.60 8.50
N ARG A 24 -20.42 7.46 9.08
CA ARG A 24 -20.40 7.28 10.54
C ARG A 24 -18.97 7.36 11.08
N LEU A 25 -18.01 6.69 10.42
CA LEU A 25 -16.60 6.77 10.80
C LEU A 25 -16.07 8.21 10.74
N ALA A 26 -16.39 8.95 9.69
CA ALA A 26 -16.01 10.36 9.55
C ALA A 26 -16.59 11.25 10.66
N ARG A 27 -17.83 11.03 11.08
CA ARG A 27 -18.47 11.75 12.20
C ARG A 27 -17.85 11.44 13.58
N GLN A 28 -17.19 10.29 13.72
CA GLN A 28 -16.61 9.80 14.97
C GLN A 28 -15.08 9.96 15.03
N GLY A 29 -14.47 10.51 13.98
CA GLY A 29 -13.02 10.60 13.85
C GLY A 29 -12.56 11.85 13.12
N THR A 30 -11.45 11.73 12.40
CA THR A 30 -10.84 12.84 11.67
C THR A 30 -10.90 12.57 10.17
N THR A 31 -11.27 13.60 9.40
CA THR A 31 -11.24 13.60 7.94
C THR A 31 -10.07 14.42 7.44
N PHE A 32 -9.46 13.99 6.33
CA PHE A 32 -8.38 14.70 5.67
C PHE A 32 -8.87 15.15 4.30
N THR A 33 -8.85 16.46 4.07
CA THR A 33 -9.19 17.02 2.75
C THR A 33 -7.99 17.09 1.80
N ASP A 34 -6.79 16.88 2.35
CA ASP A 34 -5.52 16.93 1.64
C ASP A 34 -4.63 15.76 2.09
N PHE A 35 -4.85 14.60 1.47
CA PHE A 35 -4.11 13.37 1.73
C PHE A 35 -3.65 12.78 0.40
N HIS A 36 -2.38 12.38 0.33
CA HIS A 36 -1.76 11.90 -0.90
C HIS A 36 -1.19 10.49 -0.75
N SER A 37 -1.37 9.68 -1.79
CA SER A 37 -0.51 8.53 -2.02
C SER A 37 0.86 9.01 -2.52
N LEU A 38 1.94 8.33 -2.14
CA LEU A 38 3.28 8.67 -2.64
C LEU A 38 3.50 8.26 -4.11
N SER A 39 2.57 7.50 -4.71
CA SER A 39 2.63 7.12 -6.11
C SER A 39 1.23 7.01 -6.72
N PRO A 40 1.08 7.24 -8.04
CA PRO A 40 -0.16 6.91 -8.76
C PRO A 40 -0.35 5.40 -8.94
N GLU A 41 0.68 4.59 -8.68
CA GLU A 41 0.67 3.14 -8.94
C GLU A 41 0.59 2.31 -7.67
N CYS A 42 -0.02 1.14 -7.77
CA CYS A 42 -0.36 0.31 -6.61
C CYS A 42 0.87 -0.22 -5.84
N THR A 43 1.84 -0.82 -6.53
CA THR A 43 3.06 -1.40 -5.94
C THR A 43 3.92 -0.37 -5.19
N PRO A 44 4.38 0.73 -5.83
CA PRO A 44 5.15 1.75 -5.13
C PRO A 44 4.37 2.45 -4.02
N SER A 45 3.05 2.64 -4.16
CA SER A 45 2.21 3.19 -3.09
C SER A 45 2.20 2.30 -1.85
N ARG A 46 2.05 0.98 -2.03
CA ARG A 46 2.04 0.00 -0.94
C ARG A 46 3.40 -0.15 -0.28
N ALA A 47 4.47 -0.21 -1.08
CA ALA A 47 5.83 -0.28 -0.57
C ALA A 47 6.16 0.94 0.29
N SER A 48 5.75 2.12 -0.17
CA SER A 48 5.91 3.38 0.55
C SER A 48 5.12 3.40 1.87
N PHE A 49 3.85 2.97 1.85
CA PHE A 49 3.02 2.88 3.04
C PHE A 49 3.62 1.93 4.09
N LEU A 50 4.05 0.74 3.65
CA LEU A 50 4.59 -0.27 4.57
C LEU A 50 5.91 0.17 5.18
N SER A 51 6.82 0.73 4.39
CA SER A 51 8.19 1.07 4.83
C SER A 51 8.36 2.48 5.39
N GLY A 52 7.37 3.36 5.16
CA GLY A 52 7.49 4.79 5.45
C GLY A 52 8.52 5.53 4.58
N ARG A 53 8.93 4.95 3.44
CA ARG A 53 9.95 5.52 2.55
C ARG A 53 9.35 6.05 1.25
N SER A 54 10.03 7.02 0.66
CA SER A 54 9.68 7.55 -0.66
C SER A 54 9.90 6.48 -1.74
N PRO A 55 9.06 6.41 -2.79
CA PRO A 55 9.26 5.48 -3.90
C PRO A 55 10.55 5.74 -4.70
N GLY A 56 11.21 6.87 -4.48
CA GLY A 56 12.55 7.16 -5.02
C GLY A 56 13.70 6.51 -4.26
N ASP A 57 13.47 5.96 -3.06
CA ASP A 57 14.50 5.23 -2.30
C ASP A 57 14.80 3.90 -3.02
N PRO A 58 16.05 3.63 -3.41
CA PRO A 58 16.42 2.42 -4.14
C PRO A 58 15.98 1.10 -3.50
N ARG A 59 15.77 1.08 -2.18
CA ARG A 59 15.35 -0.12 -1.43
C ARG A 59 13.85 -0.41 -1.52
N VAL A 60 13.06 0.56 -1.96
CA VAL A 60 11.59 0.43 -2.15
C VAL A 60 11.15 0.83 -3.55
N ARG A 61 12.11 1.16 -4.42
CA ARG A 61 11.88 1.51 -5.81
C ARG A 61 11.51 0.23 -6.55
N MET A 62 10.21 0.03 -6.74
CA MET A 62 9.67 -1.18 -7.35
C MET A 62 8.49 -0.89 -8.26
N HIS A 63 8.34 -1.78 -9.22
CA HIS A 63 7.17 -1.89 -10.07
C HIS A 63 6.89 -3.38 -10.25
N LEU A 64 5.63 -3.78 -10.23
CA LEU A 64 5.28 -5.18 -10.39
C LEU A 64 4.73 -5.31 -11.81
N VAL A 65 5.40 -6.12 -12.63
CA VAL A 65 5.07 -6.33 -14.03
C VAL A 65 4.80 -7.80 -14.24
N THR A 66 3.70 -8.12 -14.90
CA THR A 66 3.23 -9.49 -15.05
C THR A 66 3.82 -10.20 -16.27
N SER A 67 4.89 -9.66 -16.88
CA SER A 67 5.57 -10.27 -18.02
C SER A 67 7.06 -10.41 -17.74
N SER A 68 7.60 -11.59 -18.07
CA SER A 68 9.01 -11.93 -17.86
C SER A 68 9.98 -11.00 -18.61
N SER A 69 9.56 -10.47 -19.77
CA SER A 69 10.33 -9.46 -20.50
C SER A 69 10.38 -8.11 -19.79
N ALA A 70 9.32 -7.75 -19.07
CA ALA A 70 9.30 -6.54 -18.27
C ALA A 70 10.08 -6.70 -16.96
N GLU A 71 10.05 -7.88 -16.31
CA GLU A 71 10.84 -8.17 -15.10
C GLU A 71 12.35 -7.99 -15.35
N ALA A 72 12.85 -8.55 -16.46
CA ALA A 72 14.25 -8.38 -16.85
C ALA A 72 14.64 -6.92 -17.12
N ASN A 73 13.71 -6.11 -17.61
CA ASN A 73 13.93 -4.68 -17.82
C ASN A 73 13.88 -3.89 -16.51
N LEU A 74 13.03 -4.27 -15.57
CA LEU A 74 12.96 -3.67 -14.24
C LEU A 74 14.24 -3.90 -13.44
N GLN A 75 14.81 -5.11 -13.48
CA GLN A 75 16.08 -5.40 -12.84
C GLN A 75 17.22 -4.53 -13.42
N LYS A 76 17.26 -4.35 -14.75
CA LYS A 76 18.22 -3.44 -15.41
C LYS A 76 18.05 -1.99 -14.96
N CYS A 77 16.84 -1.58 -14.59
CA CYS A 77 16.53 -0.25 -14.07
C CYS A 77 16.78 -0.10 -12.56
N GLY A 78 17.31 -1.13 -11.89
CA GLY A 78 17.56 -1.14 -10.45
C GLY A 78 16.29 -1.18 -9.62
N MET A 79 15.22 -1.78 -10.15
CA MET A 79 13.96 -1.96 -9.44
C MET A 79 13.99 -3.27 -8.65
N ALA A 80 13.59 -3.23 -7.39
CA ALA A 80 13.50 -4.42 -6.55
C ALA A 80 12.30 -5.31 -6.98
N PRO A 81 12.45 -6.64 -7.04
CA PRO A 81 11.36 -7.57 -7.39
C PRO A 81 10.31 -7.70 -6.27
N TYR A 82 10.73 -7.46 -5.02
CA TYR A 82 9.90 -7.50 -3.83
C TYR A 82 10.43 -6.50 -2.80
N LEU A 83 9.62 -6.21 -1.77
CA LEU A 83 9.99 -5.27 -0.72
C LEU A 83 11.15 -5.87 0.09
N ASP A 84 12.21 -5.09 0.30
CA ASP A 84 13.35 -5.54 1.08
C ASP A 84 12.90 -5.92 2.52
N PRO A 85 12.98 -7.21 2.91
CA PRO A 85 12.52 -7.66 4.23
C PRO A 85 13.41 -7.14 5.36
N ALA A 86 14.60 -6.60 5.07
CA ALA A 86 15.45 -5.94 6.06
C ALA A 86 14.98 -4.50 6.37
N LEU A 87 14.01 -3.95 5.62
CA LEU A 87 13.40 -2.67 5.98
C LEU A 87 12.38 -2.85 7.10
N PRO A 88 12.42 -1.99 8.14
CA PRO A 88 11.32 -1.91 9.08
C PRO A 88 10.02 -1.55 8.34
N THR A 89 9.05 -2.45 8.37
CA THR A 89 7.68 -2.19 7.94
C THR A 89 6.80 -1.79 9.13
N VAL A 90 5.69 -1.08 8.89
CA VAL A 90 4.69 -0.77 9.93
C VAL A 90 4.23 -2.04 10.65
N THR A 91 4.06 -3.15 9.92
CA THR A 91 3.70 -4.46 10.49
C THR A 91 4.81 -5.03 11.38
N SER A 92 6.07 -4.99 10.94
CA SER A 92 7.21 -5.43 11.77
C SER A 92 7.39 -4.56 13.02
N VAL A 93 7.15 -3.25 12.91
CA VAL A 93 7.22 -2.31 14.03
C VAL A 93 6.11 -2.62 15.05
N MET A 94 4.88 -2.82 14.59
CA MET A 94 3.76 -3.20 15.45
C MET A 94 4.01 -4.54 16.15
N ARG A 95 4.49 -5.55 15.42
CA ARG A 95 4.84 -6.85 16.00
C ARG A 95 5.92 -6.74 17.09
N ARG A 96 6.98 -5.96 16.85
CA ARG A 96 7.99 -5.68 17.90
C ARG A 96 7.41 -4.97 19.12
N GLY A 97 6.31 -4.21 18.94
CA GLY A 97 5.56 -3.59 20.02
C GLY A 97 4.62 -4.53 20.78
N GLY A 98 4.58 -5.83 20.44
CA GLY A 98 3.74 -6.83 21.10
C GLY A 98 2.33 -6.97 20.51
N TYR A 99 2.06 -6.38 19.35
CA TYR A 99 0.78 -6.56 18.66
C TYR A 99 0.76 -7.84 17.83
N ALA A 100 -0.37 -8.54 17.84
CA ALA A 100 -0.69 -9.52 16.79
C ALA A 100 -1.05 -8.76 15.50
N VAL A 101 -0.49 -9.20 14.36
CA VAL A 101 -0.59 -8.47 13.09
C VAL A 101 -0.98 -9.43 11.98
N ALA A 102 -2.11 -9.18 11.32
CA ALA A 102 -2.58 -9.97 10.18
C ALA A 102 -2.82 -9.07 8.96
N HIS A 103 -2.68 -9.64 7.76
CA HIS A 103 -2.94 -8.95 6.49
C HIS A 103 -4.00 -9.71 5.68
N PHE A 104 -5.04 -8.99 5.24
CA PHE A 104 -6.12 -9.55 4.44
C PHE A 104 -6.23 -8.82 3.10
N GLY A 105 -6.22 -9.58 2.00
CA GLY A 105 -6.40 -9.06 0.65
C GLY A 105 -5.10 -8.94 -0.16
N LYS A 106 -5.07 -7.99 -1.10
CA LYS A 106 -4.00 -7.85 -2.09
C LYS A 106 -2.69 -7.36 -1.45
N TRP A 107 -1.60 -8.13 -1.58
CA TRP A 107 -0.26 -7.78 -1.10
C TRP A 107 0.49 -6.84 -2.07
N HIS A 108 0.93 -7.36 -3.22
CA HIS A 108 1.44 -6.58 -4.37
C HIS A 108 2.71 -5.74 -4.13
N VAL A 109 3.56 -6.19 -3.21
CA VAL A 109 4.93 -5.67 -2.99
C VAL A 109 5.96 -6.81 -3.05
N GLY A 110 5.68 -7.78 -3.92
CA GLY A 110 6.43 -9.01 -4.09
C GLY A 110 5.50 -10.14 -4.51
N ASP A 111 5.88 -10.84 -5.58
CA ASP A 111 5.27 -12.08 -6.05
C ASP A 111 6.38 -13.02 -6.55
N GLY A 112 6.02 -14.29 -6.77
CA GLY A 112 6.96 -15.30 -7.24
C GLY A 112 7.65 -16.12 -6.15
N PRO A 113 8.40 -17.16 -6.56
CA PRO A 113 8.94 -18.17 -5.65
C PRO A 113 10.02 -17.64 -4.70
N ASP A 114 10.72 -16.59 -5.09
CA ASP A 114 11.82 -16.00 -4.30
C ASP A 114 11.34 -14.85 -3.38
N ALA A 115 10.06 -14.49 -3.45
CA ALA A 115 9.52 -13.44 -2.59
C ALA A 115 9.48 -13.91 -1.13
N PRO A 116 9.97 -13.08 -0.17
CA PRO A 116 9.90 -13.43 1.24
C PRO A 116 8.46 -13.69 1.69
N PRO A 117 8.24 -14.64 2.61
CA PRO A 117 6.91 -14.95 3.09
C PRO A 117 6.40 -13.82 4.03
N PRO A 118 5.09 -13.74 4.32
CA PRO A 118 4.50 -12.67 5.14
C PRO A 118 5.17 -12.47 6.50
N GLU A 119 5.67 -13.53 7.13
CA GLU A 119 6.35 -13.52 8.43
C GLU A 119 7.62 -12.67 8.41
N ALA A 120 8.30 -12.61 7.25
CA ALA A 120 9.47 -11.75 7.06
C ALA A 120 9.12 -10.26 7.20
N TYR A 121 7.85 -9.89 6.99
CA TYR A 121 7.35 -8.53 7.16
C TYR A 121 6.61 -8.33 8.49
N GLY A 122 6.67 -9.30 9.42
CA GLY A 122 6.02 -9.21 10.72
C GLY A 122 4.51 -9.43 10.68
N ILE A 123 4.02 -10.21 9.71
CA ILE A 123 2.62 -10.65 9.62
C ILE A 123 2.52 -12.10 10.12
N GLU A 124 1.45 -12.43 10.84
CA GLU A 124 1.09 -13.76 11.34
C GLU A 124 0.07 -14.45 10.43
#